data_AF-A0A355T7T5-F1
#
_entry.id   AF-A0A355T7T5-F1
#
_cell.length_a   1.000
_cell.length_b   1.000
_cell.length_c   1.000
_cell.angle_alpha   90.00
_cell.angle_beta   90.00
_cell.angle_gamma   90.00
#
_symmetry.space_group_name_H-M   'P 1'
#
loop_
_entity.id
_entity.type
_entity.pdbx_description
1 polymer ?
#
loop_
_entity_poly.entity_id
_entity_poly.type
_entity_poly.pdbx_seq_one_letter_code
_entity_poly.pdbx_strand_id
1 'polypeptide(L)'
;MGIPSSSFFTISRPRAVSVGFLLWYFIALLFLLIPPINDPWRFSFLFLALLPLCFSQRQDDWRRIGVLTLLVVVVFFVRVSLPVGEVAEKHHLFLTKGDPQTEVWGKALPAPVLKDFTKTFYRVYPISKQCDEKIYGCWRNRSLTQDPFVWSADNIWRSAQDVSRLTREIDVHDIISAKLGAFNTLDYHWYNELHGKPLSDIHRQTTPFWVNYTLPAEATGGQLCWQGGAWWQKASELPVKKIHAVFSCVDLAEEDSGSKIWMGFIDHEAGTKIKLKWPASQNLWRFVDFGLAGLGVLCLVLFSLRPRRKELALGAILTAITAFVFYHYSGNVLTGLIPYAGGGDGLVHSSHGRVIVRSIVEGNWLEALRGGEDVFYYMPGLRYFIALESFLFGEMHYGEVISVLLFPVLIWRLFRHLKIEIWTIPVLAVSLFLPRAANIFGMSYSFYAEQAGEALAEPQGYILWLT
;
A
#
# COMPACT_ATOMS: atom_id res chain seq x y z
N MET A 1 -14.85 -27.40 64.02
CA MET A 1 -13.97 -26.39 63.39
C MET A 1 -13.81 -26.77 61.92
N GLY A 2 -14.43 -26.00 61.03
CA GLY A 2 -14.45 -26.27 59.59
C GLY A 2 -13.15 -25.81 58.93
N ILE A 3 -12.56 -26.69 58.12
CA ILE A 3 -11.45 -26.38 57.23
C ILE A 3 -12.05 -25.70 55.99
N PRO A 4 -11.62 -24.48 55.61
CA PRO A 4 -12.16 -23.82 54.43
C PRO A 4 -11.68 -24.53 53.18
N SER A 5 -12.63 -24.93 52.34
CA SER A 5 -12.40 -25.47 51.00
C SER A 5 -11.71 -24.41 50.15
N SER A 6 -10.43 -24.61 49.85
CA SER A 6 -9.72 -23.85 48.84
C SER A 6 -10.39 -24.09 47.48
N SER A 7 -10.97 -23.02 46.95
CA SER A 7 -11.46 -22.95 45.59
C SER A 7 -10.33 -23.33 44.63
N PHE A 8 -10.47 -24.50 44.00
CA PHE A 8 -9.65 -24.92 42.88
C PHE A 8 -9.73 -23.85 41.79
N PHE A 9 -8.65 -23.10 41.59
CA PHE A 9 -8.37 -22.46 40.31
C PHE A 9 -8.18 -23.59 39.31
N THR A 10 -9.24 -23.92 38.57
CA THR A 10 -9.15 -24.74 37.37
C THR A 10 -8.30 -23.97 36.37
N ILE A 11 -7.00 -24.25 36.35
CA ILE A 11 -6.09 -23.80 35.30
C ILE A 11 -6.53 -24.52 34.03
N SER A 12 -7.38 -23.86 33.25
CA SER A 12 -7.84 -24.30 31.94
C SER A 12 -6.62 -24.66 31.09
N ARG A 13 -6.53 -25.93 30.65
CA ARG A 13 -5.47 -26.36 29.74
C ARG A 13 -5.57 -25.53 28.45
N PRO A 14 -4.48 -24.91 27.99
CA PRO A 14 -4.50 -24.10 26.78
C PRO A 14 -4.80 -24.97 25.56
N ARG A 15 -5.86 -24.61 24.81
CA ARG A 15 -6.26 -25.28 23.56
C ARG A 15 -5.57 -24.65 22.35
N ALA A 16 -5.50 -25.42 21.28
CA ALA A 16 -5.11 -24.90 19.97
C ALA A 16 -6.04 -23.76 19.56
N VAL A 17 -5.51 -22.82 18.78
CA VAL A 17 -6.27 -21.67 18.27
C VAL A 17 -7.34 -22.18 17.30
N SER A 18 -8.61 -21.86 17.54
CA SER A 18 -9.72 -22.24 16.66
C SER A 18 -9.91 -21.23 15.53
N VAL A 19 -10.49 -21.68 14.41
CA VAL A 19 -10.83 -20.81 13.26
C VAL A 19 -11.70 -19.63 13.69
N GLY A 20 -12.71 -19.87 14.55
CA GLY A 20 -13.56 -18.80 15.06
C GLY A 20 -12.80 -17.74 15.88
N PHE A 21 -11.76 -18.13 16.61
CA PHE A 21 -10.90 -17.15 17.29
C PHE A 21 -10.02 -16.37 16.32
N LEU A 22 -9.44 -17.03 15.30
CA LEU A 22 -8.64 -16.34 14.27
C LEU A 22 -9.48 -15.27 13.56
N LEU A 23 -10.71 -15.62 13.19
CA LEU A 23 -11.64 -14.70 12.56
C LEU A 23 -11.95 -13.52 13.48
N TRP A 24 -12.32 -13.77 14.74
CA TRP A 24 -12.56 -12.71 15.71
C TRP A 24 -11.34 -11.81 15.92
N TYR A 25 -10.16 -12.40 16.08
CA TYR A 25 -8.91 -11.68 16.31
C TYR A 25 -8.55 -10.79 15.13
N PHE A 26 -8.70 -11.30 13.91
CA PHE A 26 -8.47 -10.54 12.69
C PHE A 26 -9.48 -9.39 12.54
N ILE A 27 -10.78 -9.64 12.74
CA ILE A 27 -11.80 -8.59 12.75
C ILE A 27 -11.47 -7.53 13.81
N ALA A 28 -11.09 -7.93 15.01
CA ALA A 28 -10.69 -7.00 16.07
C ALA A 28 -9.51 -6.12 15.65
N LEU A 29 -8.50 -6.68 14.95
CA LEU A 29 -7.39 -5.91 14.40
C LEU A 29 -7.85 -4.92 13.33
N LEU A 30 -8.78 -5.30 12.44
CA LEU A 30 -9.34 -4.38 11.45
C LEU A 30 -10.04 -3.19 12.12
N PHE A 31 -10.85 -3.43 13.14
CA PHE A 31 -11.48 -2.34 13.92
C PHE A 31 -10.44 -1.48 14.64
N LEU A 32 -9.38 -2.09 15.18
CA LEU A 32 -8.32 -1.35 15.88
C LEU A 32 -7.38 -0.58 14.97
N LEU A 33 -7.26 -0.92 13.68
CA LEU A 33 -6.31 -0.29 12.75
C LEU A 33 -6.99 0.58 11.69
N ILE A 34 -8.27 0.30 11.38
CA ILE A 34 -9.12 1.03 10.42
C ILE A 34 -8.54 0.97 8.99
N PRO A 35 -9.04 0.06 8.14
CA PRO A 35 -8.63 -0.01 6.73
C PRO A 35 -8.91 1.29 5.94
N PRO A 36 -8.12 1.57 4.89
CA PRO A 36 -6.94 0.82 4.48
C PRO A 36 -5.75 1.04 5.45
N ILE A 37 -4.99 -0.02 5.71
CA ILE A 37 -3.80 -0.02 6.57
C ILE A 37 -2.58 0.31 5.68
N ASN A 38 -2.55 1.50 5.10
CA ASN A 38 -1.54 1.92 4.11
C ASN A 38 -0.41 2.79 4.69
N ASP A 39 -0.41 2.99 6.02
CA ASP A 39 0.64 3.70 6.76
C ASP A 39 1.65 2.71 7.38
N PRO A 40 2.96 3.00 7.35
CA PRO A 40 3.99 2.10 7.90
C PRO A 40 3.80 1.73 9.37
N TRP A 41 3.27 2.66 10.18
CA TRP A 41 3.07 2.42 11.62
C TRP A 41 1.88 1.49 11.90
N ARG A 42 0.77 1.62 11.15
CA ARG A 42 -0.39 0.72 11.27
C ARG A 42 -0.02 -0.68 10.81
N PHE A 43 0.72 -0.75 9.70
CA PHE A 43 1.30 -1.99 9.22
C PHE A 43 2.18 -2.65 10.27
N SER A 44 3.07 -1.87 10.92
CA SER A 44 3.92 -2.37 12.00
C SER A 44 3.09 -2.95 13.16
N PHE A 45 2.01 -2.28 13.58
CA PHE A 45 1.12 -2.82 14.61
C PHE A 45 0.39 -4.09 14.18
N LEU A 46 -0.11 -4.15 12.94
CA LEU A 46 -0.70 -5.36 12.39
C LEU A 46 0.30 -6.52 12.45
N PHE A 47 1.50 -6.29 11.92
CA PHE A 47 2.55 -7.29 11.85
C PHE A 47 2.99 -7.78 13.24
N LEU A 48 3.20 -6.87 14.18
CA LEU A 48 3.51 -7.18 15.58
C LEU A 48 2.37 -7.93 16.28
N ALA A 49 1.13 -7.81 15.82
CA ALA A 49 0.00 -8.58 16.34
C ALA A 49 -0.12 -9.96 15.70
N LEU A 50 0.28 -10.11 14.43
CA LEU A 50 0.26 -11.39 13.71
C LEU A 50 1.40 -12.32 14.16
N LEU A 51 2.60 -11.80 14.39
CA LEU A 51 3.76 -12.62 14.75
C LEU A 51 3.54 -13.48 16.03
N PRO A 52 3.02 -12.94 17.15
CA PRO A 52 2.70 -13.74 18.33
C PRO A 52 1.63 -14.80 18.06
N LEU A 53 0.70 -14.57 17.15
CA LEU A 53 -0.37 -15.52 16.81
C LEU A 53 0.21 -16.85 16.30
N CYS A 54 1.33 -16.80 15.56
CA CYS A 54 2.05 -17.98 15.09
C CYS A 54 2.64 -18.84 16.22
N PHE A 55 2.89 -18.28 17.41
CA PHE A 55 3.60 -18.99 18.50
C PHE A 55 2.82 -19.01 19.82
N SER A 56 1.53 -18.70 19.76
CA SER A 56 0.69 -18.56 20.94
C SER A 56 -0.37 -19.64 21.04
N GLN A 57 -0.81 -19.86 22.28
CA GLN A 57 -2.07 -20.55 22.56
C GLN A 57 -3.14 -19.53 22.92
N ARG A 58 -4.41 -19.87 22.67
CA ARG A 58 -5.55 -19.03 23.04
C ARG A 58 -5.71 -18.99 24.56
N GLN A 59 -5.99 -17.81 25.12
CA GLN A 59 -6.51 -17.71 26.48
C GLN A 59 -8.03 -17.96 26.47
N ASP A 60 -8.46 -19.10 26.98
CA ASP A 60 -9.86 -19.54 26.98
C ASP A 60 -10.66 -18.91 28.12
N ASP A 61 -11.10 -17.66 27.95
CA ASP A 61 -12.04 -17.01 28.86
C ASP A 61 -13.01 -16.13 28.08
N TRP A 62 -14.26 -16.57 27.95
CA TRP A 62 -15.29 -15.85 27.19
C TRP A 62 -15.57 -14.47 27.76
N ARG A 63 -15.39 -14.27 29.08
CA ARG A 63 -15.56 -12.95 29.72
C ARG A 63 -14.46 -12.01 29.24
N ARG A 64 -13.22 -12.49 29.13
CA ARG A 64 -12.10 -11.71 28.57
C ARG A 64 -12.35 -11.35 27.11
N ILE A 65 -12.81 -12.30 26.29
CA ILE A 65 -13.14 -12.03 24.89
C ILE A 65 -14.25 -10.95 24.80
N GLY A 66 -15.26 -11.02 25.66
CA GLY A 66 -16.31 -10.00 25.75
C GLY A 66 -15.76 -8.61 26.11
N VAL A 67 -14.93 -8.53 27.16
CA VAL A 67 -14.28 -7.27 27.58
C VAL A 67 -13.37 -6.71 26.48
N LEU A 68 -12.57 -7.55 25.83
CA LEU A 68 -11.71 -7.13 24.73
C LEU A 68 -12.51 -6.66 23.52
N THR A 69 -13.62 -7.32 23.21
CA THR A 69 -14.52 -6.88 22.13
C THR A 69 -15.10 -5.50 22.43
N LEU A 70 -15.57 -5.28 23.66
CA LEU A 70 -16.05 -3.97 24.09
C LEU A 70 -14.95 -2.90 24.01
N LEU A 71 -13.73 -3.21 24.46
CA LEU A 71 -12.58 -2.31 24.37
C LEU A 71 -12.29 -1.95 22.91
N VAL A 72 -12.23 -2.93 22.01
CA VAL A 72 -12.01 -2.73 20.57
C VAL A 72 -13.08 -1.81 19.98
N VAL A 73 -14.35 -2.04 20.32
CA VAL A 73 -15.47 -1.22 19.84
C VAL A 73 -15.37 0.22 20.36
N VAL A 74 -15.07 0.41 21.65
CA VAL A 74 -14.88 1.75 22.24
C VAL A 74 -13.71 2.47 21.58
N VAL A 75 -12.56 1.81 21.45
CA VAL A 75 -11.37 2.38 20.79
C VAL A 75 -11.68 2.76 19.34
N PHE A 76 -12.37 1.90 18.59
CA PHE A 76 -12.80 2.19 17.23
C PHE A 76 -13.65 3.46 17.16
N PHE A 77 -14.71 3.56 17.97
CA PHE A 77 -15.60 4.73 17.95
C PHE A 77 -14.90 6.02 18.38
N VAL A 78 -14.00 5.95 19.39
CA VAL A 78 -13.20 7.10 19.79
C VAL A 78 -12.29 7.54 18.64
N ARG A 79 -11.57 6.61 17.99
CA ARG A 79 -10.64 6.91 16.90
C ARG A 79 -11.33 7.49 15.66
N VAL A 80 -12.49 6.92 15.27
CA VAL A 80 -13.29 7.44 14.15
C VAL A 80 -13.82 8.85 14.43
N SER A 81 -14.02 9.20 15.70
CA SER A 81 -14.47 10.53 16.12
C SER A 81 -13.35 11.56 16.29
N LEU A 82 -12.07 11.17 16.13
CA LEU A 82 -10.95 12.10 16.24
C LEU A 82 -10.94 13.05 15.04
N PRO A 83 -10.69 14.36 15.24
CA PRO A 83 -10.65 15.35 14.16
C PRO A 83 -9.29 15.33 13.44
N VAL A 84 -8.92 14.17 12.89
CA VAL A 84 -7.69 13.99 12.13
C VAL A 84 -7.91 14.48 10.70
N GLY A 85 -7.21 15.55 10.32
CA GLY A 85 -7.31 16.16 9.00
C GLY A 85 -6.89 15.22 7.87
N GLU A 86 -7.66 15.26 6.79
CA GLU A 86 -7.47 14.49 5.56
C GLU A 86 -7.57 15.41 4.35
N VAL A 87 -6.73 15.15 3.36
CA VAL A 87 -6.63 15.93 2.12
C VAL A 87 -7.28 15.13 1.00
N ALA A 88 -8.19 15.78 0.28
CA ALA A 88 -8.72 15.24 -0.96
C ALA A 88 -7.69 15.35 -2.08
N GLU A 89 -7.36 14.20 -2.67
CA GLU A 89 -6.39 14.08 -3.76
C GLU A 89 -7.08 13.60 -5.04
N LYS A 90 -6.80 14.28 -6.16
CA LYS A 90 -7.00 13.74 -7.51
C LYS A 90 -5.65 13.58 -8.17
N HIS A 91 -5.45 12.49 -8.89
CA HIS A 91 -4.22 12.29 -9.65
C HIS A 91 -4.48 11.55 -10.95
N HIS A 92 -3.55 11.73 -11.88
CA HIS A 92 -3.52 10.96 -13.12
C HIS A 92 -2.12 10.98 -13.74
N LEU A 93 -1.78 9.94 -14.48
CA LEU A 93 -0.65 9.96 -15.43
C LEU A 93 -0.91 11.01 -16.51
N PHE A 94 0.11 11.75 -16.93
CA PHE A 94 -0.01 12.81 -17.93
C PHE A 94 0.59 12.35 -19.26
N LEU A 95 -0.21 11.60 -20.03
CA LEU A 95 0.15 11.12 -21.36
C LEU A 95 -0.78 11.78 -22.38
N THR A 96 -0.24 12.31 -23.49
CA THR A 96 -1.06 13.01 -24.49
C THR A 96 -0.67 12.63 -25.92
N LYS A 97 -1.67 12.29 -26.72
CA LYS A 97 -1.58 11.91 -28.13
C LYS A 97 -2.35 12.91 -29.00
N GLY A 98 -1.80 14.11 -29.18
CA GLY A 98 -2.39 15.11 -30.07
C GLY A 98 -2.85 16.34 -29.31
N ASP A 99 -4.08 16.82 -29.55
CA ASP A 99 -4.58 18.03 -28.89
C ASP A 99 -5.11 17.73 -27.48
N PRO A 100 -4.40 18.16 -26.41
CA PRO A 100 -4.76 17.87 -25.03
C PRO A 100 -6.10 18.49 -24.60
N GLN A 101 -6.57 19.54 -25.30
CA GLN A 101 -7.87 20.18 -25.00
C GLN A 101 -9.05 19.29 -25.40
N THR A 102 -8.87 18.50 -26.46
CA THR A 102 -9.88 17.53 -26.92
C THR A 102 -9.81 16.20 -26.17
N GLU A 103 -8.69 15.94 -25.52
CA GLU A 103 -8.51 14.81 -24.62
C GLU A 103 -9.20 15.04 -23.27
N VAL A 104 -9.17 14.00 -22.45
CA VAL A 104 -9.65 13.96 -21.07
C VAL A 104 -9.11 15.11 -20.21
N TRP A 105 -7.92 15.61 -20.53
CA TRP A 105 -7.25 16.66 -19.78
C TRP A 105 -8.01 17.98 -19.77
N GLY A 106 -8.73 18.31 -20.84
CA GLY A 106 -9.58 19.52 -20.89
C GLY A 106 -10.70 19.50 -19.84
N LYS A 107 -11.13 18.30 -19.40
CA LYS A 107 -12.10 18.13 -18.32
C LYS A 107 -11.44 18.05 -16.94
N ALA A 108 -10.22 17.53 -16.87
CA ALA A 108 -9.52 17.27 -15.61
C ALA A 108 -8.79 18.50 -15.04
N LEU A 109 -8.24 19.35 -15.91
CA LEU A 109 -7.33 20.43 -15.55
C LEU A 109 -7.84 21.79 -16.04
N PRO A 110 -7.70 22.87 -15.23
CA PRO A 110 -7.97 24.21 -15.72
C PRO A 110 -7.07 24.57 -16.91
N ALA A 111 -7.60 25.31 -17.88
CA ALA A 111 -6.88 25.71 -19.09
C ALA A 111 -5.44 26.26 -18.89
N PRO A 112 -5.15 27.16 -17.91
CA PRO A 112 -3.78 27.64 -17.71
C PRO A 112 -2.84 26.55 -17.20
N VAL A 113 -3.34 25.63 -16.36
CA VAL A 113 -2.59 24.49 -15.83
C VAL A 113 -2.28 23.50 -16.95
N LEU A 114 -3.30 23.13 -17.74
CA LEU A 114 -3.15 22.23 -18.87
C LEU A 114 -2.12 22.75 -19.88
N LYS A 115 -2.22 24.03 -20.25
CA LYS A 115 -1.27 24.67 -21.18
C LYS A 115 0.18 24.58 -20.69
N ASP A 116 0.41 24.78 -19.40
CA ASP A 116 1.74 24.70 -18.79
C ASP A 116 2.28 23.27 -18.71
N PHE A 117 1.42 22.31 -18.35
CA PHE A 117 1.79 20.89 -18.29
C PHE A 117 2.09 20.35 -19.69
N THR A 118 1.24 20.63 -20.68
CA THR A 118 1.47 20.29 -22.09
C THR A 118 2.78 20.89 -22.62
N LYS A 119 3.03 22.18 -22.34
CA LYS A 119 4.28 22.83 -22.75
C LYS A 119 5.50 22.14 -22.14
N THR A 120 5.41 21.74 -20.88
CA THR A 120 6.48 21.02 -20.18
C THR A 120 6.65 19.61 -20.75
N PHE A 121 5.56 18.90 -21.01
CA PHE A 121 5.57 17.56 -21.58
C PHE A 121 6.27 17.53 -22.93
N TYR A 122 5.89 18.39 -23.88
CA TYR A 122 6.54 18.41 -25.20
C TYR A 122 7.96 18.98 -25.20
N ARG A 123 8.36 19.71 -24.15
CA ARG A 123 9.76 20.09 -23.94
C ARG A 123 10.60 18.87 -23.55
N VAL A 124 10.10 18.04 -22.63
CA VAL A 124 10.81 16.87 -22.11
C VAL A 124 10.72 15.69 -23.09
N TYR A 125 9.57 15.51 -23.73
CA TYR A 125 9.26 14.45 -24.68
C TYR A 125 8.86 15.02 -26.06
N PRO A 126 9.82 15.58 -26.84
CA PRO A 126 9.53 16.15 -28.15
C PRO A 126 8.92 15.13 -29.12
N ILE A 127 7.93 15.56 -29.92
CA ILE A 127 7.20 14.70 -30.86
C ILE A 127 8.14 13.90 -31.79
N SER A 128 9.25 14.51 -32.22
CA SER A 128 10.24 13.86 -33.10
C SER A 128 11.02 12.72 -32.46
N LYS A 129 11.00 12.61 -31.13
CA LYS A 129 11.68 11.56 -30.35
C LYS A 129 10.72 10.55 -29.73
N GLN A 130 9.41 10.77 -29.86
CA GLN A 130 8.41 9.88 -29.30
C GLN A 130 8.42 8.54 -30.03
N CYS A 131 8.15 7.46 -29.30
CA CYS A 131 8.05 6.14 -29.91
C CYS A 131 6.93 6.09 -30.97
N ASP A 132 7.07 5.20 -31.95
CA ASP A 132 6.07 5.01 -32.99
C ASP A 132 4.85 4.28 -32.41
N GLU A 133 3.68 4.88 -32.54
CA GLU A 133 2.39 4.34 -32.10
C GLU A 133 2.05 2.97 -32.71
N LYS A 134 2.64 2.62 -33.86
CA LYS A 134 2.45 1.30 -34.47
C LYS A 134 3.27 0.19 -33.81
N ILE A 135 4.27 0.53 -33.00
CA ILE A 135 5.14 -0.44 -32.35
C ILE A 135 4.45 -0.97 -31.10
N TYR A 136 4.24 -2.29 -31.04
CA TYR A 136 3.76 -2.95 -29.84
C TYR A 136 4.72 -2.68 -28.68
N GLY A 137 4.16 -2.21 -27.57
CA GLY A 137 4.92 -1.87 -26.37
C GLY A 137 5.41 -0.43 -26.29
N CYS A 138 5.13 0.41 -27.29
CA CYS A 138 5.19 1.87 -27.15
C CYS A 138 3.99 2.36 -26.32
N TRP A 139 4.19 3.34 -25.43
CA TRP A 139 3.09 3.93 -24.66
C TRP A 139 2.01 4.54 -25.57
N ARG A 140 2.42 5.06 -26.74
CA ARG A 140 1.49 5.57 -27.75
C ARG A 140 0.69 4.50 -28.44
N ASN A 141 1.04 3.21 -28.36
CA ASN A 141 0.21 2.14 -28.92
C ASN A 141 -1.03 1.83 -28.05
N ARG A 142 -1.10 2.36 -26.82
CA ARG A 142 -2.16 2.06 -25.86
C ARG A 142 -3.31 3.06 -25.90
N SER A 143 -4.53 2.60 -25.66
CA SER A 143 -5.68 3.48 -25.44
C SER A 143 -5.54 4.11 -24.05
N LEU A 144 -5.50 5.44 -24.00
CA LEU A 144 -5.52 6.15 -22.73
C LEU A 144 -6.95 6.13 -22.16
N THR A 145 -7.07 5.94 -20.85
CA THR A 145 -8.38 6.00 -20.17
C THR A 145 -9.07 7.33 -20.44
N GLN A 146 -10.40 7.31 -20.39
CA GLN A 146 -11.25 8.49 -20.60
C GLN A 146 -11.63 9.20 -19.29
N ASP A 147 -11.19 8.66 -18.15
CA ASP A 147 -11.51 9.17 -16.82
C ASP A 147 -10.66 10.41 -16.46
N PRO A 148 -11.25 11.52 -15.97
CA PRO A 148 -10.53 12.76 -15.66
C PRO A 148 -9.50 12.62 -14.53
N PHE A 149 -9.66 11.63 -13.66
CA PHE A 149 -8.71 11.26 -12.62
C PHE A 149 -8.85 9.76 -12.38
N VAL A 150 -7.82 9.15 -11.80
CA VAL A 150 -7.82 7.70 -11.59
C VAL A 150 -8.35 7.36 -10.22
N TRP A 151 -9.26 6.40 -10.14
CA TRP A 151 -9.70 5.82 -8.89
C TRP A 151 -8.52 5.14 -8.17
N SER A 152 -8.48 5.22 -6.84
CA SER A 152 -7.51 4.52 -5.98
C SER A 152 -8.19 3.55 -5.01
N ALA A 153 -7.56 2.40 -4.77
CA ALA A 153 -7.92 1.43 -3.75
C ALA A 153 -7.91 2.01 -2.32
N ASP A 154 -7.16 3.09 -2.09
CA ASP A 154 -7.21 3.83 -0.82
C ASP A 154 -8.62 4.40 -0.53
N ASN A 155 -9.49 4.54 -1.56
CA ASN A 155 -10.84 5.09 -1.44
C ASN A 155 -11.95 4.01 -1.30
N ILE A 156 -11.61 2.71 -1.28
CA ILE A 156 -12.61 1.60 -1.22
C ILE A 156 -13.62 1.80 -0.10
N TRP A 157 -13.14 2.13 1.10
CA TRP A 157 -13.97 2.20 2.31
C TRP A 157 -14.65 3.55 2.51
N ARG A 158 -14.35 4.55 1.67
CA ARG A 158 -14.70 5.95 1.95
C ARG A 158 -15.72 6.55 0.98
N SER A 159 -16.07 5.85 -0.10
CA SER A 159 -17.10 6.25 -1.07
C SER A 159 -17.05 7.75 -1.46
N ALA A 160 -15.86 8.36 -1.42
CA ALA A 160 -15.70 9.76 -1.74
C ALA A 160 -15.81 9.90 -3.26
N GLN A 161 -16.96 10.40 -3.71
CA GLN A 161 -17.22 10.66 -5.12
C GLN A 161 -16.36 11.84 -5.58
N ASP A 162 -15.89 11.80 -6.82
CA ASP A 162 -15.07 12.86 -7.41
C ASP A 162 -13.71 13.10 -6.72
N VAL A 163 -13.05 12.05 -6.19
CA VAL A 163 -11.63 12.09 -5.78
C VAL A 163 -10.93 10.78 -6.12
N SER A 164 -9.61 10.81 -6.29
CA SER A 164 -8.81 9.58 -6.39
C SER A 164 -8.74 8.90 -5.03
N ARG A 165 -8.39 9.65 -3.96
CA ARG A 165 -8.36 9.19 -2.57
C ARG A 165 -8.44 10.33 -1.56
N LEU A 166 -8.65 9.96 -0.30
CA LEU A 166 -8.42 10.80 0.87
C LEU A 166 -7.10 10.38 1.52
N THR A 167 -6.15 11.30 1.67
CA THR A 167 -4.85 11.02 2.27
C THR A 167 -4.62 11.84 3.53
N ARG A 168 -3.92 11.25 4.50
CA ARG A 168 -3.45 11.96 5.70
C ARG A 168 -2.09 12.61 5.48
N GLU A 169 -1.37 12.23 4.44
CA GLU A 169 -0.01 12.73 4.20
C GLU A 169 0.13 13.20 2.76
N ILE A 170 0.78 14.34 2.59
CA ILE A 170 1.32 14.78 1.32
C ILE A 170 2.83 14.73 1.49
N ASP A 171 3.49 13.79 0.81
CA ASP A 171 4.94 13.69 0.70
C ASP A 171 5.27 13.01 -0.64
N VAL A 172 5.21 13.79 -1.71
CA VAL A 172 5.41 13.28 -3.08
C VAL A 172 6.68 13.89 -3.66
N HIS A 173 7.58 13.01 -4.10
CA HIS A 173 8.86 13.39 -4.71
C HIS A 173 9.18 12.61 -5.99
N ASP A 174 8.41 11.55 -6.27
CA ASP A 174 8.52 10.70 -7.45
C ASP A 174 7.22 9.88 -7.62
N ILE A 175 7.19 9.01 -8.62
CA ILE A 175 6.03 8.15 -8.88
C ILE A 175 5.77 7.11 -7.78
N ILE A 176 6.83 6.66 -7.08
CA ILE A 176 6.74 5.62 -6.04
C ILE A 176 6.04 6.19 -4.81
N SER A 177 6.48 7.36 -4.35
CA SER A 177 5.89 8.11 -3.25
C SER A 177 4.48 8.65 -3.57
N ALA A 178 4.20 8.93 -4.85
CA ALA A 178 2.88 9.35 -5.30
C ALA A 178 1.80 8.26 -5.15
N LYS A 179 2.18 6.96 -5.07
CA LYS A 179 1.24 5.84 -4.88
C LYS A 179 0.02 5.91 -5.81
N LEU A 180 0.27 6.07 -7.11
CA LEU A 180 -0.78 6.28 -8.11
C LEU A 180 -1.45 4.95 -8.44
N GLY A 181 -2.73 4.81 -8.10
CA GLY A 181 -3.46 3.55 -8.30
C GLY A 181 -3.64 3.11 -9.75
N ALA A 182 -3.45 4.03 -10.68
CA ALA A 182 -3.60 3.79 -12.11
C ALA A 182 -2.49 2.94 -12.70
N PHE A 183 -1.27 3.06 -12.16
CA PHE A 183 -0.10 2.80 -12.97
C PHE A 183 0.13 1.30 -13.23
N ASN A 184 -0.25 0.46 -12.27
CA ASN A 184 -0.14 -0.99 -12.37
C ASN A 184 -1.42 -1.63 -12.97
N THR A 185 -1.93 -1.05 -14.06
CA THR A 185 -3.03 -1.63 -14.87
C THR A 185 -2.59 -1.92 -16.29
N LEU A 186 -3.29 -2.84 -16.95
CA LEU A 186 -3.02 -3.21 -18.34
C LEU A 186 -3.28 -2.09 -19.35
N ASP A 187 -4.06 -1.07 -18.99
CA ASP A 187 -4.25 0.13 -19.83
C ASP A 187 -2.91 0.86 -20.07
N TYR A 188 -2.01 0.77 -19.10
CA TYR A 188 -0.69 1.38 -19.12
C TYR A 188 0.41 0.37 -19.42
N HIS A 189 0.12 -0.69 -20.18
CA HIS A 189 1.06 -1.79 -20.44
C HIS A 189 2.08 -1.50 -21.55
N TRP A 190 3.03 -0.58 -21.35
CA TRP A 190 4.16 -0.40 -22.27
C TRP A 190 5.49 -0.86 -21.67
N TYR A 191 6.47 -1.08 -22.52
CA TYR A 191 7.77 -1.67 -22.18
C TYR A 191 8.82 -0.56 -22.18
N ASN A 192 9.70 -0.55 -21.18
CA ASN A 192 10.89 0.31 -21.23
C ASN A 192 11.81 -0.16 -22.35
N GLU A 193 12.12 -1.45 -22.32
CA GLU A 193 13.01 -2.11 -23.27
C GLU A 193 12.53 -3.53 -23.58
N LEU A 194 12.97 -4.04 -24.74
CA LEU A 194 12.81 -5.43 -25.12
C LEU A 194 14.11 -5.90 -25.79
N HIS A 195 14.72 -6.97 -25.27
CA HIS A 195 16.02 -7.48 -25.73
C HIS A 195 17.12 -6.39 -25.77
N GLY A 196 17.16 -5.52 -24.76
CA GLY A 196 18.15 -4.43 -24.64
C GLY A 196 17.94 -3.26 -25.60
N LYS A 197 16.78 -3.19 -26.29
CA LYS A 197 16.41 -2.05 -27.15
C LYS A 197 15.28 -1.27 -26.49
N PRO A 198 15.40 0.06 -26.34
CA PRO A 198 14.30 0.87 -25.82
C PRO A 198 13.12 0.84 -26.80
N LEU A 199 11.92 0.55 -26.28
CA LEU A 199 10.68 0.53 -27.09
C LEU A 199 9.82 1.77 -26.86
N SER A 200 9.97 2.39 -25.70
CA SER A 200 9.21 3.56 -25.27
C SER A 200 10.17 4.66 -24.86
N ASP A 201 9.91 5.88 -25.31
CA ASP A 201 10.66 7.08 -24.89
C ASP A 201 10.31 7.52 -23.46
N ILE A 202 9.16 7.07 -22.94
CA ILE A 202 8.76 7.24 -21.54
C ILE A 202 9.03 5.92 -20.81
N HIS A 203 9.94 5.95 -19.84
CA HIS A 203 10.15 4.82 -18.95
C HIS A 203 9.08 4.82 -17.86
N ARG A 204 8.63 3.64 -17.45
CA ARG A 204 7.60 3.44 -16.43
C ARG A 204 7.93 4.12 -15.10
N GLN A 205 9.19 4.07 -14.68
CA GLN A 205 9.68 4.66 -13.43
C GLN A 205 9.76 6.19 -13.47
N THR A 206 9.72 6.77 -14.67
CA THR A 206 9.74 8.22 -14.91
C THR A 206 8.51 8.63 -15.72
N THR A 207 7.38 7.96 -15.48
CA THR A 207 6.15 8.34 -16.16
C THR A 207 5.71 9.71 -15.68
N PRO A 208 5.40 10.65 -16.58
CA PRO A 208 4.89 11.95 -16.20
C PRO A 208 3.50 11.80 -15.56
N PHE A 209 3.25 12.54 -14.49
CA PHE A 209 1.95 12.55 -13.80
C PHE A 209 1.64 13.92 -13.21
N TRP A 210 0.41 14.09 -12.74
CA TRP A 210 0.02 15.25 -11.96
C TRP A 210 -0.79 14.86 -10.73
N VAL A 211 -0.75 15.74 -9.74
CA VAL A 211 -1.56 15.67 -8.53
C VAL A 211 -2.32 16.96 -8.34
N ASN A 212 -3.51 16.84 -7.79
CA ASN A 212 -4.34 17.94 -7.33
C ASN A 212 -4.72 17.68 -5.88
N TYR A 213 -4.46 18.65 -5.01
CA TYR A 213 -4.87 18.62 -3.61
C TYR A 213 -5.90 19.70 -3.35
N THR A 214 -6.95 19.36 -2.60
CA THR A 214 -7.86 20.34 -1.99
C THR A 214 -7.52 20.46 -0.51
N LEU A 215 -7.08 21.64 -0.08
CA LEU A 215 -6.65 21.86 1.29
C LEU A 215 -7.84 21.84 2.26
N PRO A 216 -7.80 21.03 3.32
CA PRO A 216 -8.86 21.01 4.33
C PRO A 216 -8.66 22.15 5.35
N ALA A 217 -9.71 22.50 6.10
CA ALA A 217 -9.64 23.52 7.15
C ALA A 217 -8.66 23.12 8.27
N GLU A 218 -8.50 21.83 8.52
CA GLU A 218 -7.57 21.26 9.49
C GLU A 218 -6.10 21.56 9.15
N ALA A 219 -5.78 21.93 7.91
CA ALA A 219 -4.42 22.28 7.50
C ALA A 219 -4.02 23.70 7.91
N THR A 220 -4.96 24.54 8.35
CA THR A 220 -4.70 25.92 8.78
C THR A 220 -3.72 25.98 9.97
N GLY A 221 -2.76 26.90 9.89
CA GLY A 221 -1.64 26.99 10.83
C GLY A 221 -0.52 25.97 10.57
N GLY A 222 -0.68 25.12 9.55
CA GLY A 222 0.37 24.27 9.00
C GLY A 222 1.18 24.97 7.92
N GLN A 223 2.02 24.20 7.22
CA GLN A 223 2.85 24.70 6.11
C GLN A 223 2.78 23.76 4.92
N LEU A 224 2.65 24.32 3.72
CA LEU A 224 2.85 23.57 2.49
C LEU A 224 4.22 23.90 1.91
N CYS A 225 5.06 22.88 1.75
CA CYS A 225 6.40 23.01 1.21
C CYS A 225 6.49 22.37 -0.16
N TRP A 226 7.12 23.03 -1.12
CA TRP A 226 7.35 22.43 -2.43
C TRP A 226 8.59 23.00 -3.13
N GLN A 227 9.05 22.25 -4.12
CA GLN A 227 10.03 22.64 -5.13
C GLN A 227 9.40 22.43 -6.51
N GLY A 228 9.63 23.36 -7.44
CA GLY A 228 9.04 23.38 -8.77
C GLY A 228 7.84 24.33 -8.88
N GLY A 229 7.03 24.13 -9.93
CA GLY A 229 5.85 24.94 -10.20
C GLY A 229 4.58 24.35 -9.60
N ALA A 230 3.92 25.12 -8.73
CA ALA A 230 2.61 24.79 -8.18
C ALA A 230 1.57 25.80 -8.65
N TRP A 231 0.46 25.32 -9.19
CA TRP A 231 -0.68 26.14 -9.56
C TRP A 231 -1.65 26.19 -8.38
N TRP A 232 -1.88 27.39 -7.86
CA TRP A 232 -2.71 27.63 -6.69
C TRP A 232 -4.00 28.33 -7.10
N GLN A 233 -5.14 27.80 -6.69
CA GLN A 233 -6.44 28.43 -6.87
C GLN A 233 -7.15 28.56 -5.52
N LYS A 234 -7.34 29.80 -5.07
CA LYS A 234 -8.26 30.12 -3.97
C LYS A 234 -9.71 30.06 -4.46
N ALA A 235 -10.66 29.96 -3.53
CA ALA A 235 -12.08 29.84 -3.88
C ALA A 235 -12.53 30.97 -4.83
N SER A 236 -13.09 30.59 -5.98
CA SER A 236 -13.60 31.50 -7.03
C SER A 236 -12.58 32.37 -7.77
N GLU A 237 -11.27 32.16 -7.58
CA GLU A 237 -10.21 32.86 -8.31
C GLU A 237 -9.70 32.04 -9.50
N LEU A 238 -8.96 32.67 -10.42
CA LEU A 238 -8.23 31.95 -11.45
C LEU A 238 -6.95 31.32 -10.87
N PRO A 239 -6.52 30.13 -11.33
CA PRO A 239 -5.28 29.52 -10.87
C PRO A 239 -4.06 30.41 -11.17
N VAL A 240 -3.22 30.64 -10.16
CA VAL A 240 -1.96 31.40 -10.26
C VAL A 240 -0.78 30.46 -10.05
N LYS A 241 0.22 30.53 -10.94
CA LYS A 241 1.44 29.74 -10.81
C LYS A 241 2.40 30.38 -9.81
N LYS A 242 2.80 29.61 -8.80
CA LYS A 242 3.88 29.95 -7.86
C LYS A 242 5.06 28.99 -8.11
N ILE A 243 6.28 29.52 -8.15
CA ILE A 243 7.48 28.73 -8.47
C ILE A 243 8.48 28.86 -7.33
N HIS A 244 8.94 27.72 -6.82
CA HIS A 244 10.04 27.65 -5.87
C HIS A 244 11.22 26.89 -6.50
N ALA A 245 12.34 27.58 -6.72
CA ALA A 245 13.55 26.97 -7.29
C ALA A 245 14.21 25.98 -6.30
N VAL A 246 14.05 26.23 -5.00
CA VAL A 246 14.50 25.38 -3.91
C VAL A 246 13.32 25.02 -3.02
N PHE A 247 13.38 23.89 -2.33
CA PHE A 247 12.30 23.42 -1.47
C PHE A 247 11.96 24.44 -0.37
N SER A 248 10.85 25.15 -0.54
CA SER A 248 10.43 26.28 0.30
C SER A 248 8.98 26.14 0.73
N CYS A 249 8.64 26.70 1.89
CA CYS A 249 7.34 26.54 2.53
C CYS A 249 6.54 27.84 2.53
N VAL A 250 5.22 27.69 2.48
CA VAL A 250 4.24 28.78 2.71
C VAL A 250 3.34 28.36 3.86
N ASP A 251 3.13 29.28 4.79
CA ASP A 251 2.19 29.09 5.91
C ASP A 251 0.74 29.11 5.40
N LEU A 252 -0.08 28.21 5.92
CA LEU A 252 -1.48 28.06 5.51
C LEU A 252 -2.39 28.86 6.42
N ALA A 253 -3.08 29.87 5.88
CA ALA A 253 -4.06 30.67 6.58
C ALA A 253 -5.48 30.05 6.52
N GLU A 254 -6.45 30.61 7.26
CA GLU A 254 -7.85 30.19 7.17
C GLU A 254 -8.42 30.39 5.76
N GLU A 255 -8.02 31.47 5.08
CA GLU A 255 -8.41 31.77 3.70
C GLU A 255 -7.91 30.77 2.66
N ASP A 256 -6.93 29.93 3.00
CA ASP A 256 -6.42 28.90 2.12
C ASP A 256 -7.26 27.61 2.18
N SER A 257 -8.19 27.50 3.13
CA SER A 257 -9.11 26.36 3.22
C SER A 257 -9.96 26.22 1.95
N GLY A 258 -10.04 25.01 1.42
CA GLY A 258 -10.70 24.72 0.15
C GLY A 258 -9.89 25.09 -1.09
N SER A 259 -8.69 25.67 -0.93
CA SER A 259 -7.82 25.97 -2.08
C SER A 259 -7.40 24.70 -2.80
N LYS A 260 -7.33 24.79 -4.13
CA LYS A 260 -6.90 23.70 -5.00
C LYS A 260 -5.48 23.95 -5.48
N ILE A 261 -4.66 22.91 -5.44
CA ILE A 261 -3.24 22.98 -5.78
C ILE A 261 -2.94 21.91 -6.79
N TRP A 262 -2.52 22.29 -8.00
CA TRP A 262 -2.03 21.36 -9.02
C TRP A 262 -0.51 21.40 -9.12
N MET A 263 0.10 20.23 -9.20
CA MET A 263 1.52 20.08 -9.49
C MET A 263 1.74 19.00 -10.54
N GLY A 264 2.61 19.29 -11.51
CA GLY A 264 2.99 18.38 -12.57
C GLY A 264 4.39 17.81 -12.31
N PHE A 265 4.47 16.50 -12.17
CA PHE A 265 5.70 15.72 -12.08
C PHE A 265 6.04 15.18 -13.47
N ILE A 266 6.41 16.09 -14.36
CA ILE A 266 6.63 15.80 -15.79
C ILE A 266 8.12 15.80 -16.12
N ASP A 267 8.86 16.77 -15.57
CA ASP A 267 10.30 16.90 -15.71
C ASP A 267 10.97 16.34 -14.45
N HIS A 268 11.44 15.10 -14.52
CA HIS A 268 12.03 14.39 -13.38
C HIS A 268 13.38 14.98 -12.95
N GLU A 269 14.10 15.61 -13.87
CA GLU A 269 15.36 16.27 -13.57
C GLU A 269 15.17 17.58 -12.79
N ALA A 270 13.97 18.18 -12.85
CA ALA A 270 13.65 19.39 -12.10
C ALA A 270 13.58 19.18 -10.57
N GLY A 271 13.55 17.92 -10.10
CA GLY A 271 13.47 17.59 -8.68
C GLY A 271 12.20 18.12 -8.02
N THR A 272 11.07 18.08 -8.73
CA THR A 272 9.76 18.53 -8.23
C THR A 272 9.35 17.71 -7.01
N LYS A 273 8.97 18.37 -5.92
CA LYS A 273 8.56 17.73 -4.65
C LYS A 273 7.51 18.55 -3.94
N ILE A 274 6.63 17.91 -3.18
CA ILE A 274 5.61 18.57 -2.34
C ILE A 274 5.46 17.84 -1.00
N LYS A 275 5.34 18.60 0.08
CA LYS A 275 5.11 18.08 1.43
C LYS A 275 4.18 18.98 2.23
N LEU A 276 3.22 18.39 2.92
CA LEU A 276 2.38 19.08 3.89
C LEU A 276 2.88 18.84 5.31
N LYS A 277 3.12 19.92 6.05
CA LYS A 277 3.38 19.90 7.48
C LYS A 277 2.13 20.34 8.21
N TRP A 278 1.52 19.43 8.95
CA TRP A 278 0.33 19.71 9.74
C TRP A 278 0.62 20.64 10.94
N PRO A 279 -0.35 21.47 11.36
CA PRO A 279 -0.24 22.25 12.59
C PRO A 279 -0.08 21.33 13.82
N ALA A 280 0.43 21.89 14.91
CA ALA A 280 0.68 21.14 16.15
C ALA A 280 -0.58 20.45 16.70
N SER A 281 -1.76 21.07 16.56
CA SER A 281 -3.05 20.51 16.95
C SER A 281 -3.36 19.19 16.21
N GLN A 282 -3.13 19.15 14.91
CA GLN A 282 -3.35 17.97 14.09
C GLN A 282 -2.31 16.88 14.37
N ASN A 283 -1.05 17.26 14.62
CA ASN A 283 -0.02 16.31 15.04
C ASN A 283 -0.37 15.66 16.39
N LEU A 284 -0.97 16.41 17.32
CA LEU A 284 -1.46 15.86 18.59
C LEU A 284 -2.57 14.83 18.36
N TRP A 285 -3.57 15.13 17.52
CA TRP A 285 -4.65 14.18 17.23
C TRP A 285 -4.15 12.90 16.55
N ARG A 286 -3.18 13.03 15.64
CA ARG A 286 -2.49 11.88 15.03
C ARG A 286 -1.73 11.05 16.04
N PHE A 287 -1.07 11.70 17.01
CA PHE A 287 -0.38 11.01 18.08
C PHE A 287 -1.35 10.26 19.01
N VAL A 288 -2.50 10.85 19.31
CA VAL A 288 -3.59 10.19 20.06
C VAL A 288 -4.13 8.99 19.26
N ASP A 289 -4.35 9.14 17.95
CA ASP A 289 -4.78 8.06 17.06
C ASP A 289 -3.80 6.88 17.08
N PHE A 290 -2.50 7.17 16.94
CA PHE A 290 -1.41 6.22 17.04
C PHE A 290 -1.39 5.51 18.41
N GLY A 291 -1.49 6.27 19.50
CA GLY A 291 -1.46 5.76 20.86
C GLY A 291 -2.65 4.85 21.16
N LEU A 292 -3.86 5.24 20.77
CA LEU A 292 -5.07 4.43 20.94
C LEU A 292 -5.01 3.12 20.15
N ALA A 293 -4.57 3.18 18.89
CA ALA A 293 -4.37 1.98 18.07
C ALA A 293 -3.33 1.04 18.70
N GLY A 294 -2.16 1.57 19.07
CA GLY A 294 -1.07 0.80 19.66
C GLY A 294 -1.45 0.16 20.99
N LEU A 295 -2.09 0.91 21.88
CA LEU A 295 -2.59 0.39 23.17
C LEU A 295 -3.68 -0.66 22.97
N GLY A 296 -4.61 -0.43 22.03
CA GLY A 296 -5.67 -1.40 21.70
C GLY A 296 -5.09 -2.71 21.19
N VAL A 297 -4.15 -2.65 20.25
CA VAL A 297 -3.45 -3.83 19.71
C VAL A 297 -2.65 -4.54 20.79
N LEU A 298 -1.91 -3.80 21.62
CA LEU A 298 -1.16 -4.36 22.73
C LEU A 298 -2.07 -5.08 23.74
N CYS A 299 -3.19 -4.49 24.12
CA CYS A 299 -4.17 -5.11 24.99
C CYS A 299 -4.73 -6.38 24.35
N LEU A 300 -5.11 -6.32 23.06
CA LEU A 300 -5.60 -7.47 22.32
C LEU A 300 -4.59 -8.63 22.37
N VAL A 301 -3.32 -8.38 22.05
CA VAL A 301 -2.25 -9.39 22.07
C VAL A 301 -2.07 -9.96 23.47
N LEU A 302 -1.83 -9.12 24.48
CA LEU A 302 -1.47 -9.57 25.83
C LEU A 302 -2.59 -10.36 26.53
N PHE A 303 -3.84 -9.99 26.31
CA PHE A 303 -4.98 -10.60 27.01
C PHE A 303 -5.67 -11.73 26.23
N SER A 304 -5.47 -11.83 24.92
CA SER A 304 -6.03 -12.92 24.11
C SER A 304 -5.04 -14.06 23.83
N LEU A 305 -3.74 -13.76 23.80
CA LEU A 305 -2.69 -14.72 23.43
C LEU A 305 -1.81 -15.07 24.63
N ARG A 306 -1.34 -16.32 24.68
CA ARG A 306 -0.30 -16.77 25.60
C ARG A 306 0.90 -17.26 24.79
N PRO A 307 1.87 -16.38 24.47
CA PRO A 307 3.00 -16.74 23.63
C PRO A 307 3.96 -17.69 24.33
N ARG A 308 4.46 -18.68 23.58
CA ARG A 308 5.58 -19.50 23.99
C ARG A 308 6.86 -18.69 23.83
N ARG A 309 7.30 -18.05 24.92
CA ARG A 309 8.39 -17.05 24.93
C ARG A 309 9.63 -17.43 24.11
N LYS A 310 10.11 -18.68 24.21
CA LYS A 310 11.28 -19.16 23.45
C LYS A 310 11.01 -19.23 21.94
N GLU A 311 9.86 -19.75 21.55
CA GLU A 311 9.46 -19.86 20.13
C GLU A 311 9.20 -18.49 19.53
N LEU A 312 8.53 -17.60 20.28
CA LEU A 312 8.32 -16.22 19.88
C LEU A 312 9.63 -15.46 19.72
N ALA A 313 10.58 -15.61 20.65
CA ALA A 313 11.90 -14.96 20.55
C ALA A 313 12.66 -15.40 19.30
N LEU A 314 12.66 -16.71 19.00
CA LEU A 314 13.29 -17.23 17.80
C LEU A 314 12.59 -16.73 16.53
N GLY A 315 11.25 -16.78 16.50
CA GLY A 315 10.46 -16.24 15.40
C GLY A 315 10.75 -14.76 15.16
N ALA A 316 10.80 -13.96 16.22
CA ALA A 316 11.14 -12.53 16.13
C ALA A 316 12.54 -12.29 15.58
N ILE A 317 13.55 -13.09 15.97
CA ILE A 317 14.90 -13.00 15.43
C ILE A 317 14.92 -13.33 13.94
N LEU A 318 14.28 -14.43 13.53
CA LEU A 318 14.18 -14.82 12.12
C LEU A 318 13.47 -13.75 11.29
N THR A 319 12.37 -13.22 11.81
CA THR A 319 11.63 -12.12 11.20
C THR A 319 12.45 -10.83 11.12
N ALA A 320 13.27 -10.51 12.12
CA ALA A 320 14.15 -9.33 12.06
C ALA A 320 15.24 -9.48 10.99
N ILE A 321 15.85 -10.66 10.87
CA ILE A 321 16.86 -10.95 9.83
C ILE A 321 16.23 -10.84 8.43
N THR A 322 15.05 -11.43 8.25
CA THR A 322 14.33 -11.42 6.98
C THR A 322 13.84 -10.02 6.60
N ALA A 323 13.39 -9.23 7.58
CA ALA A 323 13.06 -7.82 7.38
C ALA A 323 14.28 -6.99 6.97
N PHE A 324 15.45 -7.24 7.56
CA PHE A 324 16.69 -6.59 7.16
C PHE A 324 17.07 -6.92 5.71
N VAL A 325 17.02 -8.20 5.33
CA VAL A 325 17.30 -8.62 3.96
C VAL A 325 16.27 -8.04 2.99
N PHE A 326 14.97 -8.12 3.32
CA PHE A 326 13.90 -7.55 2.49
C PHE A 326 14.09 -6.05 2.28
N TYR A 327 14.38 -5.29 3.35
CA TYR A 327 14.63 -3.86 3.26
C TYR A 327 15.80 -3.52 2.32
N HIS A 328 16.86 -4.33 2.35
CA HIS A 328 18.03 -4.11 1.49
C HIS A 328 17.72 -4.27 -0.01
N TYR A 329 16.86 -5.23 -0.38
CA TYR A 329 16.53 -5.51 -1.78
C TYR A 329 15.28 -4.76 -2.29
N SER A 330 14.27 -4.57 -1.43
CA SER A 330 12.93 -4.14 -1.83
C SER A 330 12.32 -3.13 -0.83
N GLY A 331 13.14 -2.40 -0.08
CA GLY A 331 12.67 -1.47 0.96
C GLY A 331 11.66 -0.41 0.50
N ASN A 332 11.68 -0.03 -0.78
CA ASN A 332 10.75 0.94 -1.36
C ASN A 332 9.28 0.48 -1.30
N VAL A 333 9.01 -0.83 -1.28
CA VAL A 333 7.66 -1.41 -1.13
C VAL A 333 7.03 -1.02 0.22
N LEU A 334 7.85 -0.74 1.23
CA LEU A 334 7.35 -0.38 2.56
C LEU A 334 6.73 1.02 2.61
N THR A 335 7.15 1.92 1.71
CA THR A 335 6.81 3.34 1.78
C THR A 335 6.10 3.87 0.53
N GLY A 336 6.15 3.16 -0.60
CA GLY A 336 5.49 3.57 -1.84
C GLY A 336 5.03 2.41 -2.72
N LEU A 337 4.52 2.75 -3.90
CA LEU A 337 4.01 1.82 -4.90
C LEU A 337 5.03 1.68 -6.03
N ILE A 338 5.52 0.46 -6.29
CA ILE A 338 6.51 0.23 -7.33
C ILE A 338 5.82 0.13 -8.71
N PRO A 339 6.28 0.90 -9.72
CA PRO A 339 5.94 0.69 -11.13
C PRO A 339 6.39 -0.69 -11.62
N TYR A 340 5.46 -1.62 -11.86
CA TYR A 340 5.82 -2.93 -12.41
C TYR A 340 6.35 -2.85 -13.84
N ALA A 341 7.17 -3.80 -14.25
CA ALA A 341 7.67 -3.86 -15.62
C ALA A 341 6.54 -4.12 -16.62
N GLY A 342 6.63 -3.48 -17.79
CA GLY A 342 5.79 -3.84 -18.92
C GLY A 342 6.14 -5.23 -19.42
N GLY A 343 5.12 -6.03 -19.73
CA GLY A 343 5.26 -7.43 -20.15
C GLY A 343 5.38 -8.42 -19.01
N GLY A 344 5.52 -7.94 -17.77
CA GLY A 344 5.70 -8.78 -16.60
C GLY A 344 4.36 -9.28 -16.04
N ASP A 345 4.40 -10.48 -15.46
CA ASP A 345 3.23 -11.12 -14.86
C ASP A 345 2.68 -10.32 -13.68
N GLY A 346 3.53 -9.61 -12.92
CA GLY A 346 3.08 -8.76 -11.81
C GLY A 346 2.12 -7.65 -12.24
N LEU A 347 2.35 -7.05 -13.42
CA LEU A 347 1.42 -6.06 -13.98
C LEU A 347 0.07 -6.68 -14.36
N VAL A 348 0.09 -7.87 -14.96
CA VAL A 348 -1.12 -8.60 -15.37
C VAL A 348 -1.96 -8.95 -14.13
N HIS A 349 -1.33 -9.55 -13.12
CA HIS A 349 -2.01 -9.93 -11.89
C HIS A 349 -2.53 -8.74 -11.09
N SER A 350 -1.74 -7.67 -10.99
CA SER A 350 -2.17 -6.42 -10.34
C SER A 350 -3.39 -5.82 -11.06
N SER A 351 -3.36 -5.77 -12.39
CA SER A 351 -4.47 -5.28 -13.19
C SER A 351 -5.75 -6.11 -12.97
N HIS A 352 -5.67 -7.44 -12.99
CA HIS A 352 -6.82 -8.30 -12.74
C HIS A 352 -7.33 -8.20 -11.30
N GLY A 353 -6.43 -8.11 -10.31
CA GLY A 353 -6.80 -7.84 -8.93
C GLY A 353 -7.61 -6.54 -8.81
N ARG A 354 -7.19 -5.49 -9.52
CA ARG A 354 -7.91 -4.22 -9.58
C ARG A 354 -9.28 -4.34 -10.24
N VAL A 355 -9.41 -5.11 -11.31
CA VAL A 355 -10.72 -5.41 -11.94
C VAL A 355 -11.67 -6.07 -10.94
N ILE A 356 -11.19 -7.03 -10.14
CA ILE A 356 -11.99 -7.69 -9.10
C ILE A 356 -12.50 -6.65 -8.09
N VAL A 357 -11.59 -5.83 -7.55
CA VAL A 357 -11.93 -4.82 -6.53
C VAL A 357 -12.95 -3.83 -7.09
N ARG A 358 -12.70 -3.28 -8.29
CA ARG A 358 -13.59 -2.32 -8.94
C ARG A 358 -14.98 -2.93 -9.18
N SER A 359 -15.03 -4.17 -9.67
CA SER A 359 -16.27 -4.89 -9.92
C SER A 359 -17.06 -5.14 -8.62
N ILE A 360 -16.39 -5.44 -7.50
CA ILE A 360 -17.06 -5.57 -6.19
C ILE A 360 -17.66 -4.24 -5.75
N VAL A 361 -16.89 -3.14 -5.86
CA VAL A 361 -17.34 -1.79 -5.50
C VAL A 361 -18.53 -1.34 -6.35
N GLU A 362 -18.54 -1.70 -7.64
CA GLU A 362 -19.62 -1.39 -8.58
C GLU A 362 -20.82 -2.38 -8.49
N GLY A 363 -20.73 -3.42 -7.66
CA GLY A 363 -21.77 -4.44 -7.52
C GLY A 363 -21.85 -5.44 -8.68
N ASN A 364 -20.87 -5.43 -9.59
CA ASN A 364 -20.73 -6.40 -10.68
C ASN A 364 -20.06 -7.69 -10.19
N TRP A 365 -20.80 -8.48 -9.42
CA TRP A 365 -20.30 -9.73 -8.82
C TRP A 365 -19.86 -10.77 -9.86
N LEU A 366 -20.47 -10.80 -11.03
CA LEU A 366 -20.10 -11.74 -12.09
C LEU A 366 -18.67 -11.45 -12.58
N GLU A 367 -18.37 -10.19 -12.89
CA GLU A 367 -17.02 -9.80 -13.32
C GLU A 367 -16.01 -9.90 -12.16
N ALA A 368 -16.43 -9.67 -10.92
CA ALA A 368 -15.58 -9.92 -9.76
C ALA A 368 -15.17 -11.39 -9.61
N LEU A 369 -16.08 -12.33 -9.87
CA LEU A 369 -15.82 -13.79 -9.84
C LEU A 369 -15.09 -14.31 -11.08
N ARG A 370 -15.17 -13.56 -12.18
CA ARG A 370 -14.36 -13.84 -13.37
C ARG A 370 -12.93 -13.34 -13.17
N GLY A 371 -12.79 -12.13 -12.65
CA GLY A 371 -11.53 -11.47 -12.35
C GLY A 371 -10.79 -10.98 -13.59
N GLY A 372 -11.51 -10.33 -14.52
CA GLY A 372 -10.99 -9.80 -15.78
C GLY A 372 -10.87 -10.83 -16.89
N GLU A 373 -10.70 -12.11 -16.54
CA GLU A 373 -10.45 -13.18 -17.50
C GLU A 373 -10.89 -14.54 -16.99
N ASP A 374 -11.29 -15.42 -17.92
CA ASP A 374 -11.76 -16.75 -17.59
C ASP A 374 -10.67 -17.56 -16.88
N VAL A 375 -11.07 -18.28 -15.82
CA VAL A 375 -10.20 -18.87 -14.77
C VAL A 375 -9.14 -19.85 -15.30
N PHE A 376 -9.25 -20.32 -16.53
CA PHE A 376 -8.39 -21.38 -17.08
C PHE A 376 -7.08 -20.89 -17.73
N TYR A 377 -6.92 -19.58 -17.97
CA TYR A 377 -5.77 -19.06 -18.73
C TYR A 377 -4.62 -18.55 -17.85
N TYR A 378 -4.92 -17.82 -16.76
CA TYR A 378 -3.94 -17.29 -15.81
C TYR A 378 -4.12 -17.89 -14.42
N MET A 379 -3.04 -17.98 -13.62
CA MET A 379 -3.08 -18.45 -12.23
C MET A 379 -4.04 -17.60 -11.40
N PRO A 380 -5.24 -18.11 -11.04
CA PRO A 380 -6.30 -17.25 -10.52
C PRO A 380 -6.06 -16.82 -9.07
N GLY A 381 -5.27 -17.58 -8.30
CA GLY A 381 -5.06 -17.33 -6.86
C GLY A 381 -4.46 -15.95 -6.57
N LEU A 382 -3.43 -15.55 -7.33
CA LEU A 382 -2.72 -14.29 -7.09
C LEU A 382 -3.62 -13.06 -7.28
N ARG A 383 -4.44 -13.01 -8.35
CA ARG A 383 -5.33 -11.86 -8.58
C ARG A 383 -6.37 -11.69 -7.46
N TYR A 384 -6.87 -12.79 -6.87
CA TYR A 384 -7.75 -12.72 -5.69
C TYR A 384 -7.01 -12.31 -4.43
N PHE A 385 -5.75 -12.74 -4.27
CA PHE A 385 -4.91 -12.28 -3.17
C PHE A 385 -4.65 -10.77 -3.27
N ILE A 386 -4.26 -10.26 -4.44
CA ILE A 386 -4.05 -8.82 -4.67
C ILE A 386 -5.36 -8.03 -4.45
N ALA A 387 -6.50 -8.59 -4.86
CA ALA A 387 -7.79 -7.96 -4.59
C ALA A 387 -8.06 -7.86 -3.08
N LEU A 388 -7.87 -8.95 -2.32
CA LEU A 388 -7.99 -8.95 -0.86
C LEU A 388 -7.00 -7.98 -0.20
N GLU A 389 -5.75 -7.97 -0.66
CA GLU A 389 -4.71 -7.04 -0.24
C GLU A 389 -5.16 -5.60 -0.45
N SER A 390 -5.74 -5.27 -1.60
CA SER A 390 -6.25 -3.93 -1.90
C SER A 390 -7.35 -3.49 -0.93
N PHE A 391 -8.23 -4.40 -0.51
CA PHE A 391 -9.24 -4.10 0.53
C PHE A 391 -8.58 -3.80 1.88
N LEU A 392 -7.49 -4.47 2.24
CA LEU A 392 -6.86 -4.30 3.54
C LEU A 392 -5.88 -3.13 3.58
N PHE A 393 -5.16 -2.90 2.50
CA PHE A 393 -3.96 -2.06 2.45
C PHE A 393 -4.02 -0.97 1.36
N GLY A 394 -5.13 -0.85 0.64
CA GLY A 394 -5.29 0.16 -0.41
C GLY A 394 -4.32 -0.09 -1.56
N GLU A 395 -3.52 0.90 -1.93
CA GLU A 395 -2.50 0.73 -2.99
C GLU A 395 -1.19 0.08 -2.49
N MET A 396 -1.06 -0.24 -1.20
CA MET A 396 0.18 -0.79 -0.65
C MET A 396 0.22 -2.32 -0.74
N HIS A 397 1.37 -2.87 -1.13
CA HIS A 397 1.61 -4.32 -1.23
C HIS A 397 2.05 -4.96 0.10
N TYR A 398 1.35 -4.62 1.19
CA TYR A 398 1.70 -5.07 2.53
C TYR A 398 1.33 -6.53 2.82
N GLY A 399 0.38 -7.11 2.09
CA GLY A 399 0.07 -8.55 2.15
C GLY A 399 1.25 -9.37 1.63
N GLU A 400 1.89 -8.94 0.55
CA GLU A 400 3.12 -9.55 0.03
C GLU A 400 4.27 -9.44 1.03
N VAL A 401 4.47 -8.26 1.61
CA VAL A 401 5.49 -8.04 2.64
C VAL A 401 5.26 -8.99 3.83
N ILE A 402 4.04 -9.09 4.36
CA ILE A 402 3.71 -10.01 5.46
C ILE A 402 4.09 -11.45 5.09
N SER A 403 3.70 -11.88 3.89
CA SER A 403 3.92 -13.24 3.41
C SER A 403 5.41 -13.57 3.37
N VAL A 404 6.22 -12.67 2.82
CA VAL A 404 7.67 -12.83 2.72
C VAL A 404 8.35 -12.79 4.09
N LEU A 405 7.98 -11.84 4.97
CA LEU A 405 8.57 -11.74 6.31
C LEU A 405 8.25 -12.92 7.22
N LEU A 406 7.09 -13.56 7.03
CA LEU A 406 6.70 -14.75 7.78
C LEU A 406 7.16 -16.07 7.15
N PHE A 407 7.67 -16.06 5.92
CA PHE A 407 8.02 -17.28 5.20
C PHE A 407 9.04 -18.17 5.95
N PRO A 408 10.17 -17.65 6.48
CA PRO A 408 11.08 -18.49 7.26
C PRO A 408 10.51 -18.99 8.58
N VAL A 409 9.57 -18.26 9.17
CA VAL A 409 8.81 -18.71 10.34
C VAL A 409 7.93 -19.91 9.98
N LEU A 410 7.26 -19.87 8.83
CA LEU A 410 6.41 -20.97 8.35
C LEU A 410 7.24 -22.22 8.03
N ILE A 411 8.37 -22.07 7.33
CA ILE A 411 9.31 -23.17 7.08
C ILE A 411 9.79 -23.80 8.39
N TRP A 412 10.20 -22.96 9.36
CA TRP A 412 10.63 -23.44 10.67
C TRP A 412 9.54 -24.29 11.35
N ARG A 413 8.29 -23.82 11.35
CA ARG A 413 7.17 -24.56 11.95
C ARG A 413 6.86 -25.85 11.20
N LEU A 414 6.90 -25.84 9.87
CA LEU A 414 6.70 -27.03 9.06
C LEU A 414 7.74 -28.10 9.39
N PHE A 415 9.02 -27.74 9.46
CA PHE A 415 10.09 -28.71 9.73
C PHE A 415 9.99 -29.30 11.15
N ARG A 416 9.57 -28.50 12.13
CA ARG A 416 9.25 -29.02 13.47
C ARG A 416 8.07 -29.97 13.44
N HIS A 417 7.03 -29.66 12.65
CA HIS A 417 5.88 -30.54 12.50
C HIS A 417 6.25 -31.89 11.87
N LEU A 418 7.12 -31.87 10.85
CA LEU A 418 7.64 -33.05 10.18
C LEU A 418 8.73 -33.79 10.98
N LYS A 419 9.16 -33.25 12.14
CA LYS A 419 10.23 -33.77 12.99
C LYS A 419 11.60 -33.84 12.30
N ILE A 420 11.87 -32.90 11.40
CA ILE A 420 13.13 -32.78 10.64
C ILE A 420 13.95 -31.58 11.17
N GLU A 421 14.02 -31.44 12.50
CA GLU A 421 14.56 -30.24 13.14
C GLU A 421 16.05 -30.00 12.83
N ILE A 422 16.83 -31.07 12.64
CA ILE A 422 18.27 -31.00 12.35
C ILE A 422 18.60 -30.22 11.07
N TRP A 423 17.70 -30.24 10.08
CA TRP A 423 17.89 -29.55 8.81
C TRP A 423 17.33 -28.13 8.79
N THR A 424 16.62 -27.70 9.84
CA THR A 424 15.91 -26.42 9.83
C THR A 424 16.88 -25.23 9.82
N ILE A 425 17.88 -25.24 10.71
CA ILE A 425 18.87 -24.15 10.77
C ILE A 425 19.75 -24.13 9.50
N PRO A 426 20.30 -25.27 9.01
CA PRO A 426 21.07 -25.28 7.77
C PRO A 426 20.29 -24.76 6.56
N VAL A 427 19.05 -25.23 6.35
CA VAL A 427 18.22 -24.80 5.20
C VAL A 427 17.92 -23.31 5.26
N LEU A 428 17.51 -22.81 6.43
CA LEU A 428 17.27 -21.37 6.61
C LEU A 428 18.54 -20.55 6.42
N ALA A 429 19.70 -21.03 6.91
CA ALA A 429 20.96 -20.32 6.74
C ALA A 429 21.39 -20.26 5.26
N VAL A 430 21.26 -21.36 4.52
CA VAL A 430 21.55 -21.39 3.08
C VAL A 430 20.59 -20.45 2.33
N SER A 431 19.30 -20.49 2.64
CA SER A 431 18.27 -19.64 2.03
C SER A 431 18.52 -18.15 2.27
N LEU A 432 18.90 -17.76 3.49
CA LEU A 432 19.07 -16.36 3.88
C LEU A 432 20.45 -15.79 3.52
N PHE A 433 21.52 -16.59 3.61
CA PHE A 433 22.91 -16.09 3.54
C PHE A 433 23.71 -16.55 2.32
N LEU A 434 23.19 -17.47 1.51
CA LEU A 434 23.87 -17.94 0.29
C LEU A 434 23.01 -17.70 -0.98
N PRO A 435 22.64 -16.43 -1.27
CA PRO A 435 21.63 -16.11 -2.27
C PRO A 435 21.94 -16.64 -3.67
N ARG A 436 23.21 -16.54 -4.13
CA ARG A 436 23.59 -17.04 -5.47
C ARG A 436 23.56 -18.56 -5.62
N ALA A 437 23.96 -19.30 -4.58
CA ALA A 437 23.94 -20.76 -4.63
C ALA A 437 22.49 -21.28 -4.45
N ALA A 438 21.71 -20.64 -3.59
CA ALA A 438 20.32 -20.99 -3.35
C ALA A 438 19.39 -20.62 -4.54
N ASN A 439 19.72 -19.60 -5.33
CA ASN A 439 18.96 -19.22 -6.55
C ASN A 439 18.85 -20.39 -7.54
N ILE A 440 19.92 -21.18 -7.72
CA ILE A 440 19.94 -22.33 -8.63
C ILE A 440 18.88 -23.38 -8.24
N PHE A 441 18.57 -23.46 -6.96
CA PHE A 441 17.60 -24.40 -6.40
C PHE A 441 16.26 -23.75 -6.05
N GLY A 442 16.05 -22.47 -6.40
CA GLY A 442 14.85 -21.71 -6.03
C GLY A 442 14.66 -21.52 -4.52
N MET A 443 15.73 -21.62 -3.72
CA MET A 443 15.65 -21.54 -2.25
C MET A 443 16.13 -20.20 -1.69
N SER A 444 16.50 -19.25 -2.53
CA SER A 444 17.07 -17.98 -2.10
C SER A 444 16.01 -17.01 -1.61
N TYR A 445 16.11 -16.60 -0.35
CA TYR A 445 15.19 -15.63 0.22
C TYR A 445 15.31 -14.26 -0.46
N SER A 446 16.52 -13.82 -0.84
CA SER A 446 16.69 -12.51 -1.50
C SER A 446 15.96 -12.46 -2.84
N PHE A 447 15.92 -13.57 -3.57
CA PHE A 447 15.19 -13.67 -4.83
C PHE A 447 13.68 -13.60 -4.61
N TYR A 448 13.15 -14.28 -3.59
CA TYR A 448 11.75 -14.14 -3.22
C TYR A 448 11.39 -12.73 -2.74
N ALA A 449 12.29 -12.06 -2.03
CA ALA A 449 12.11 -10.67 -1.61
C ALA A 449 12.02 -9.72 -2.82
N GLU A 450 12.93 -9.88 -3.78
CA GLU A 450 12.94 -9.11 -5.04
C GLU A 450 11.68 -9.36 -5.86
N GLN A 451 11.33 -10.62 -6.10
CA GLN A 451 10.13 -11.00 -6.84
C GLN A 451 8.82 -10.52 -6.19
N ALA A 452 8.75 -10.54 -4.86
CA ALA A 452 7.61 -9.99 -4.14
C ALA A 452 7.53 -8.46 -4.30
N GLY A 453 8.67 -7.76 -4.38
CA GLY A 453 8.66 -6.33 -4.72
C GLY A 453 8.12 -6.01 -6.11
N GLU A 454 8.08 -7.00 -7.01
CA GLU A 454 7.56 -6.90 -8.37
C GLU A 454 6.15 -7.53 -8.54
N ALA A 455 5.52 -7.94 -7.43
CA ALA A 455 4.26 -8.69 -7.38
C ALA A 455 4.18 -9.91 -8.30
N LEU A 456 5.28 -10.65 -8.39
CA LEU A 456 5.29 -11.94 -9.08
C LEU A 456 4.57 -13.01 -8.24
N ALA A 457 4.00 -14.02 -8.93
CA ALA A 457 3.11 -15.01 -8.32
C ALA A 457 3.84 -16.06 -7.49
N GLU A 458 5.09 -16.34 -7.85
CA GLU A 458 5.87 -17.45 -7.34
C GLU A 458 6.09 -17.36 -5.83
N PRO A 459 6.55 -16.23 -5.24
CA PRO A 459 6.69 -16.12 -3.78
C PRO A 459 5.38 -16.47 -3.06
N GLN A 460 4.26 -15.91 -3.52
CA GLN A 460 2.98 -16.11 -2.86
C GLN A 460 2.45 -17.54 -3.01
N GLY A 461 2.61 -18.15 -4.18
CA GLY A 461 2.18 -19.52 -4.44
C GLY A 461 2.84 -20.52 -3.49
N TYR A 462 4.15 -20.38 -3.25
CA TYR A 462 4.86 -21.21 -2.28
C TYR A 462 4.45 -20.91 -0.83
N ILE A 463 4.31 -19.62 -0.48
CA ILE A 463 4.00 -19.22 0.91
C ILE A 463 2.60 -19.67 1.32
N LEU A 464 1.58 -19.40 0.49
CA LEU A 464 0.18 -19.74 0.78
C LEU A 464 -0.06 -21.25 0.82
N TRP A 465 0.73 -22.05 0.10
CA TRP A 465 0.66 -23.51 0.19
C TRP A 465 1.17 -24.05 1.54
N LEU A 466 2.04 -23.32 2.23
CA LEU A 466 2.66 -23.72 3.49
C LEU A 466 1.89 -23.28 4.75
N THR A 467 0.91 -22.38 4.61
CA THR A 467 0.05 -21.88 5.70
C THR A 467 -1.19 -22.74 5.89
#